data_AF-A3MU11-F1
#
_entry.id   AF-A3MU11-F1
#
_cell.length_a   1.000
_cell.length_b   1.000
_cell.length_c   1.000
_cell.angle_alpha   90.00
_cell.angle_beta   90.00
_cell.angle_gamma   90.00
#
_symmetry.space_group_name_H-M   'P 1'
#
loop_
_entity.id
_entity.type
_entity.pdbx_description
1 polymer ?
#
loop_
_entity_poly.entity_id
_entity_poly.type
_entity_poly.pdbx_seq_one_letter_code
_entity_poly.pdbx_strand_id
1 'polypeptide(L)'
;MEPRAFYDVTAEEDRAEVAQFIKAGVFNYALLMPEDFPKGDLEDVFKRAGFAQVEVDASQWPRRVVVKTERGAFRLEKVEEGVYKIAKENTF
;
A
#
# COMPACT_ATOMS: atom_id res chain seq x y z
N MET A 1 -18.73 1.07 1.64
CA MET A 1 -17.95 2.33 1.57
C MET A 1 -17.17 2.26 0.27
N GLU A 2 -17.27 3.29 -0.56
CA GLU A 2 -16.56 3.37 -1.84
C GLU A 2 -15.17 4.00 -1.61
N PRO A 3 -14.10 3.46 -2.22
CA PRO A 3 -12.77 4.03 -2.06
C PRO A 3 -12.68 5.41 -2.74
N ARG A 4 -12.02 6.35 -2.07
CA ARG A 4 -11.57 7.63 -2.64
C ARG A 4 -10.48 7.37 -3.68
N ALA A 5 -10.24 8.36 -4.54
CA ALA A 5 -9.20 8.25 -5.54
C ALA A 5 -7.78 8.21 -4.95
N PHE A 6 -7.54 8.95 -3.85
CA PHE A 6 -6.24 9.11 -3.22
C PHE A 6 -6.37 9.01 -1.70
N TYR A 7 -5.39 8.35 -1.08
CA TYR A 7 -5.27 8.20 0.37
C TYR A 7 -3.87 8.55 0.84
N ASP A 8 -3.75 9.37 1.89
CA ASP A 8 -2.44 9.74 2.46
C ASP A 8 -1.97 8.70 3.47
N VAL A 9 -0.87 7.99 3.17
CA VAL A 9 -0.36 6.96 4.09
C VAL A 9 0.25 7.53 5.36
N THR A 10 0.52 8.83 5.42
CA THR A 10 1.01 9.52 6.63
C THR A 10 -0.14 9.85 7.59
N ALA A 11 -1.37 10.00 7.06
CA ALA A 11 -2.56 10.25 7.86
C ALA A 11 -3.09 8.95 8.50
N GLU A 12 -3.34 8.96 9.80
CA GLU A 12 -3.82 7.76 10.52
C GLU A 12 -5.21 7.30 10.05
N GLU A 13 -6.10 8.25 9.76
CA GLU A 13 -7.47 7.96 9.29
C GLU A 13 -7.45 7.22 7.95
N ASP A 14 -6.72 7.76 6.98
CA ASP A 14 -6.50 7.16 5.66
C ASP A 14 -5.84 5.78 5.78
N ARG A 15 -4.86 5.59 6.68
CA ARG A 15 -4.25 4.27 6.92
C ARG A 15 -5.26 3.23 7.39
N ALA A 16 -6.18 3.61 8.27
CA ALA A 16 -7.22 2.71 8.76
C ALA A 16 -8.19 2.33 7.62
N GLU A 17 -8.59 3.29 6.79
CA GLU A 17 -9.43 3.05 5.61
C GLU A 17 -8.72 2.14 4.58
N VAL A 18 -7.47 2.45 4.23
CA VAL A 18 -6.65 1.66 3.30
C VAL A 18 -6.51 0.22 3.80
N ALA A 19 -6.26 0.02 5.10
CA ALA A 19 -6.20 -1.30 5.69
C ALA A 19 -7.51 -2.09 5.51
N GLN A 20 -8.67 -1.43 5.66
CA GLN A 20 -9.97 -2.06 5.40
C GLN A 20 -10.15 -2.43 3.93
N PHE A 21 -9.74 -1.59 2.98
CA PHE A 21 -9.82 -1.90 1.56
C PHE A 21 -8.92 -3.06 1.16
N ILE A 22 -7.67 -3.09 1.65
CA ILE A 22 -6.75 -4.21 1.41
C ILE A 22 -7.34 -5.51 1.95
N LYS A 23 -7.91 -5.47 3.17
CA LYS A 23 -8.59 -6.61 3.78
C LYS A 23 -9.79 -7.09 2.94
N ALA A 24 -10.54 -6.16 2.36
CA ALA A 24 -11.68 -6.43 1.48
C ALA A 24 -11.27 -6.83 0.05
N GLY A 25 -9.97 -6.77 -0.30
CA GLY A 25 -9.48 -7.05 -1.65
C GLY A 25 -9.80 -5.97 -2.68
N VAL A 26 -10.07 -4.75 -2.23
CA VAL A 26 -10.31 -3.58 -3.08
C VAL A 26 -8.98 -2.86 -3.30
N PHE A 27 -8.64 -2.56 -4.56
CA PHE A 27 -7.36 -1.92 -4.93
C PHE A 27 -7.53 -0.77 -5.93
N ASN A 28 -8.76 -0.28 -6.13
CA ASN A 28 -9.06 0.78 -7.11
C ASN A 28 -8.85 2.18 -6.52
N TYR A 29 -7.68 2.42 -5.93
CA TYR A 29 -7.28 3.71 -5.34
C TYR A 29 -5.78 3.89 -5.45
N ALA A 30 -5.32 5.12 -5.26
CA ALA A 30 -3.91 5.47 -5.16
C ALA A 30 -3.54 5.88 -3.73
N LEU A 31 -2.27 5.68 -3.41
CA LEU A 31 -1.63 6.05 -2.16
C LEU A 31 -0.72 7.25 -2.40
N LEU A 32 -0.88 8.29 -1.59
CA LEU A 32 0.02 9.41 -1.52
C LEU A 32 1.16 9.04 -0.58
N MET A 33 2.38 8.98 -1.10
CA MET A 33 3.59 8.70 -0.32
C MET A 33 4.60 9.84 -0.54
N PRO A 34 5.09 10.48 0.53
CA PRO A 34 6.12 11.51 0.43
C PRO A 34 7.44 10.95 -0.11
N GLU A 35 8.35 11.84 -0.52
CA GLU A 35 9.70 11.46 -1.00
C GLU A 35 10.52 10.74 0.07
N ASP A 36 10.30 11.10 1.34
CA ASP A 36 10.79 10.35 2.50
C ASP A 36 9.91 9.11 2.67
N PHE A 37 10.38 7.98 2.14
CA PHE A 37 9.60 6.76 2.04
C PHE A 37 9.05 6.31 3.41
N PRO A 38 7.73 6.32 3.63
CA PRO A 38 7.13 6.00 4.93
C PRO A 38 7.02 4.47 5.11
N LYS A 39 8.16 3.78 5.12
CA LYS A 39 8.24 2.31 5.16
C LYS A 39 7.46 1.75 6.36
N GLY A 40 7.63 2.34 7.53
CA GLY A 40 6.98 1.91 8.76
C GLY A 40 5.46 2.07 8.70
N ASP A 41 4.97 3.18 8.15
CA ASP A 41 3.53 3.42 7.97
C ASP A 41 2.91 2.45 6.96
N LEU A 42 3.64 2.14 5.89
CA LEU A 42 3.21 1.14 4.92
C LEU A 42 3.13 -0.24 5.58
N GLU A 43 4.15 -0.67 6.33
CA GLU A 43 4.12 -1.93 7.08
C GLU A 43 2.94 -2.00 8.06
N ASP A 44 2.66 -0.89 8.77
CA ASP A 44 1.55 -0.78 9.72
C ASP A 44 0.19 -0.95 9.03
N VAL A 45 -0.03 -0.33 7.88
CA VAL A 45 -1.27 -0.47 7.09
C VAL A 45 -1.57 -1.93 6.76
N PHE A 46 -0.56 -2.67 6.29
CA PHE A 46 -0.74 -4.10 5.96
C PHE A 46 -0.94 -4.94 7.22
N LYS A 47 -0.24 -4.65 8.32
CA LYS A 47 -0.50 -5.33 9.60
C LYS A 47 -1.93 -5.10 10.09
N ARG A 48 -2.44 -3.86 10.01
CA ARG A 48 -3.83 -3.51 10.34
C ARG A 48 -4.84 -4.18 9.40
N ALA A 49 -4.48 -4.43 8.15
CA ALA A 49 -5.30 -5.19 7.21
C ALA A 49 -5.42 -6.68 7.60
N GLY A 50 -4.60 -7.16 8.54
CA GLY A 50 -4.64 -8.49 9.12
C GLY A 50 -3.56 -9.44 8.60
N PHE A 51 -2.47 -8.93 8.01
CA PHE A 51 -1.30 -9.75 7.68
C PHE A 51 -0.33 -9.77 8.86
N ALA A 52 0.05 -10.96 9.33
CA ALA A 52 1.02 -11.12 10.41
C ALA A 52 2.46 -10.92 9.89
N GLN A 53 2.74 -11.43 8.69
CA GLN A 53 4.03 -11.23 8.01
C GLN A 53 3.90 -10.19 6.90
N VAL A 54 4.68 -9.12 7.02
CA VAL A 54 4.77 -8.03 6.05
C VAL A 54 6.26 -7.72 5.84
N GLU A 55 6.72 -7.85 4.59
CA GLU A 55 8.06 -7.46 4.17
C GLU A 55 7.94 -6.42 3.06
N VAL A 56 8.52 -5.24 3.27
CA VAL A 56 8.51 -4.16 2.29
C VAL A 56 9.84 -4.11 1.56
N ASP A 57 9.82 -4.49 0.28
CA ASP A 57 10.91 -4.33 -0.66
C ASP A 57 10.81 -2.94 -1.34
N ALA A 58 11.77 -2.09 -1.00
CA ALA A 58 11.91 -0.73 -1.53
C ALA A 58 13.10 -0.61 -2.48
N SER A 59 13.58 -1.73 -3.04
CA SER A 59 14.76 -1.79 -3.91
C SER A 59 14.61 -0.93 -5.18
N GLN A 60 13.37 -0.63 -5.59
CA GLN A 60 13.06 0.21 -6.74
C GLN A 60 12.46 1.57 -6.36
N TRP A 61 12.56 1.99 -5.10
CA TRP A 61 12.14 3.33 -4.68
C TRP A 61 12.92 4.41 -5.46
N PRO A 62 12.28 5.52 -5.88
CA PRO A 62 10.87 5.89 -5.69
C PRO A 62 9.93 5.40 -6.80
N ARG A 63 10.37 4.56 -7.73
CA ARG A 63 9.54 4.13 -8.88
C ARG A 63 8.55 3.03 -8.51
N ARG A 64 8.96 2.09 -7.66
CA ARG A 64 8.16 0.93 -7.28
C ARG A 64 8.52 0.44 -5.89
N VAL A 65 7.52 -0.06 -5.17
CA VAL A 65 7.65 -0.77 -3.90
C VAL A 65 6.88 -2.08 -4.01
N VAL A 66 7.39 -3.15 -3.43
CA VAL A 66 6.69 -4.43 -3.35
C VAL A 66 6.52 -4.82 -1.89
N VAL A 67 5.28 -4.98 -1.46
CA VAL A 67 4.94 -5.47 -0.12
C VAL A 67 4.60 -6.94 -0.23
N LYS A 68 5.49 -7.79 0.29
CA LYS A 68 5.26 -9.23 0.37
C LYS A 68 4.55 -9.55 1.68
N THR A 69 3.52 -10.37 1.59
CA THR A 69 2.78 -10.87 2.75
C THR A 69 2.60 -12.38 2.64
N GLU A 70 2.15 -13.01 3.73
CA GLU A 70 1.79 -14.43 3.74
C GLU A 70 0.66 -14.81 2.75
N ARG A 71 -0.11 -13.83 2.25
CA ARG A 71 -1.24 -14.04 1.31
C ARG A 71 -0.91 -13.63 -0.14
N GLY A 72 0.36 -13.31 -0.41
CA GLY A 72 0.85 -12.88 -1.72
C GLY A 72 1.58 -11.54 -1.65
N ALA A 73 2.04 -11.08 -2.81
CA ALA A 73 2.72 -9.80 -2.95
C ALA A 73 1.78 -8.71 -3.48
N PHE A 74 2.02 -7.48 -3.06
CA PHE A 74 1.33 -6.28 -3.50
C PHE A 74 2.36 -5.32 -4.08
N ARG A 75 2.16 -4.89 -5.31
CA ARG A 75 3.02 -3.89 -5.95
C ARG A 75 2.39 -2.51 -5.78
N LEU A 76 3.20 -1.55 -5.38
CA LEU A 76 2.90 -0.13 -5.43
C LEU A 76 3.75 0.48 -6.53
N GLU A 77 3.11 0.95 -7.58
CA GLU A 77 3.79 1.53 -8.75
C GLU A 77 3.53 3.03 -8.81
N LYS A 78 4.60 3.83 -8.93
CA LYS A 78 4.49 5.27 -9.06
C LYS A 78 3.80 5.62 -10.37
N VAL A 79 2.68 6.34 -10.27
CA VAL A 79 1.95 6.84 -11.45
C VAL A 79 2.22 8.33 -11.68
N GLU A 80 2.37 9.10 -10.59
CA GLU A 80 2.68 10.53 -10.61
C GLU A 80 3.58 10.86 -9.41
N GLU A 81 4.07 12.10 -9.33
CA GLU A 81 4.91 12.53 -8.21
C GLU A 81 4.16 12.41 -6.87
N GLY A 82 4.69 11.59 -5.96
CA GLY A 82 4.04 11.28 -4.69
C GLY A 82 2.83 10.34 -4.79
N VAL A 83 2.43 9.88 -5.97
CA VAL A 83 1.20 9.07 -6.17
C VAL A 83 1.53 7.65 -6.64
N TYR A 84 1.00 6.65 -5.93
CA TYR A 84 1.29 5.25 -6.19
C TYR A 84 0.02 4.41 -6.28
N LYS A 85 -0.11 3.60 -7.32
CA LYS A 85 -1.22 2.64 -7.42
C LYS A 85 -0.85 1.31 -6.81
N ILE A 86 -1.71 0.81 -5.93
CA ILE A 86 -1.60 -0.54 -5.37
C ILE A 86 -2.24 -1.55 -6.32
N ALA A 87 -1.58 -2.68 -6.53
CA ALA A 87 -2.14 -3.82 -7.21
C ALA A 87 -1.66 -5.10 -6.55
N LYS A 88 -2.53 -6.10 -6.46
CA LYS A 88 -2.12 -7.44 -6.05
C LYS A 88 -1.32 -8.08 -7.18
N GLU A 89 -0.13 -8.56 -6.86
CA GLU A 89 0.67 -9.37 -7.78
C GLU A 89 0.07 -10.79 -7.77
N ASN A 90 -0.70 -11.11 -8.81
CA ASN A 90 -1.21 -12.47 -9.01
C ASN A 90 -0.05 -13.36 -9.43
N THR A 91 0.53 -14.10 -8.50
CA THR A 91 1.36 -15.27 -8.83
C THR A 91 0.41 -16.36 -9.35
N PHE A 92 0.46 -16.63 -10.65
CA PHE A 92 -0.21 -17.77 -11.29
C PHE A 92 0.54 -19.06 -11.02
#